data_AF-A0A2V8ET91-F1
#
_entry.id   AF-A0A2V8ET91-F1
#
_cell.length_a   1.000
_cell.length_b   1.000
_cell.length_c   1.000
_cell.angle_alpha   90.00
_cell.angle_beta   90.00
_cell.angle_gamma   90.00
#
_symmetry.space_group_name_H-M   'P 1'
#
loop_
_entity.id
_entity.type
_entity.pdbx_description
1 polymer ?
#
loop_
_entity_poly.entity_id
_entity_poly.type
_entity_poly.pdbx_seq_one_letter_code
_entity_poly.pdbx_strand_id
1 'polypeptide(L)'
;MRVAVIWLNPLALFALAALAAPILIHVLVLRRAERFSFPTLRFLQPTRLAAIRRHLVEDVGLLAVRAAILAAAVAALAAPLIITAARRQAWERRIVRAIVVDSVGAEFEARSGTDQRRPLRPAPRSESPESQPAASAPEARGRGPAPYRTQQFTAASLQEGIRRAVAWLETAPPARRELVIVSAFAIGSVGAADVEAIPTSIGIRFERRGELPETRTISGGRVIGAGSPERPLAREVTFAGVLTSVREVATSGPPAWPIDVVHAPDAKPAVDAAKAAVLSQHVWASSPDRRARLVIGADAANGPAVAEVTPIRQAWMADAIARIARLPLRGTR
;
A
#
# COMPACT_ATOMS: atom_id res chain seq x y z
N MET A 1 -8.07 14.57 24.59
CA MET A 1 -6.89 14.53 23.68
C MET A 1 -5.88 13.54 24.25
N ARG A 2 -5.51 12.48 23.51
CA ARG A 2 -4.52 11.50 23.98
C ARG A 2 -3.13 11.93 23.54
N VAL A 3 -2.26 12.21 24.50
CA VAL A 3 -0.81 12.41 24.26
C VAL A 3 -0.16 11.03 24.32
N ALA A 4 0.62 10.69 23.30
CA ALA A 4 1.42 9.47 23.30
C ALA A 4 2.87 9.85 23.62
N VAL A 5 3.43 9.25 24.67
CA VAL A 5 4.84 9.41 25.05
C VAL A 5 5.56 8.12 24.69
N ILE A 6 6.59 8.23 23.86
CA ILE A 6 7.47 7.12 23.50
C ILE A 6 8.82 7.41 24.16
N TRP A 7 9.35 6.44 24.91
CA TRP A 7 10.65 6.56 25.58
C TRP A 7 11.72 5.90 24.72
N LEU A 8 12.73 6.67 24.32
CA LEU A 8 13.85 6.12 23.53
C LEU A 8 14.74 5.20 24.37
N ASN A 9 14.90 5.53 25.65
CA ASN A 9 15.68 4.74 26.60
C ASN A 9 14.88 4.52 27.89
N PRO A 10 14.02 3.49 27.96
CA PRO A 10 13.21 3.22 29.14
C PRO A 10 14.05 2.84 30.36
N LEU A 11 15.26 2.28 30.16
CA LEU A 11 16.16 1.92 31.26
C LEU A 11 16.70 3.14 32.01
N ALA A 12 16.76 4.32 31.37
CA ALA A 12 17.16 5.55 32.04
C ALA A 12 16.24 5.92 33.21
N LEU A 13 15.00 5.42 33.26
CA LEU A 13 14.09 5.62 34.38
C LEU A 13 14.61 5.00 35.68
N PHE A 14 15.43 3.94 35.63
CA PHE A 14 16.07 3.39 36.83
C PHE A 14 17.05 4.38 37.46
N ALA A 15 17.58 5.34 36.70
CA ALA A 15 18.42 6.41 37.24
C ALA A 15 17.64 7.36 38.17
N LEU A 16 16.29 7.33 38.18
CA LEU A 16 15.50 8.02 39.21
C LEU A 16 15.84 7.53 40.62
N ALA A 17 16.37 6.31 40.79
CA ALA A 17 16.88 5.84 42.08
C ALA A 17 17.98 6.76 42.65
N ALA A 18 18.71 7.50 41.80
CA ALA A 18 19.71 8.48 42.23
C ALA A 18 19.10 9.67 42.99
N LEU A 19 17.79 9.91 42.90
CA LEU A 19 17.08 10.91 43.72
C LEU A 19 17.13 10.57 45.21
N ALA A 20 17.34 9.30 45.57
CA ALA A 20 17.51 8.88 46.95
C ALA A 20 18.81 9.42 47.57
N ALA A 21 19.86 9.65 46.76
CA ALA A 21 21.18 10.09 47.25
C ALA A 21 21.15 11.45 47.99
N PRO A 22 20.60 12.56 47.42
CA PRO A 22 20.53 13.82 48.14
C PRO A 22 19.65 13.77 49.39
N ILE A 23 18.59 12.95 49.38
CA ILE A 23 17.72 12.74 50.54
C ILE A 23 18.50 12.01 51.65
N LEU A 24 19.20 10.93 51.30
CA LEU A 24 20.06 10.18 52.24
C LEU A 24 21.17 11.06 52.81
N ILE A 25 21.87 11.82 51.97
CA ILE A 25 22.95 12.73 52.40
C ILE A 25 22.40 13.78 53.36
N HIS A 26 21.22 14.33 53.10
CA HIS A 26 20.60 15.30 54.00
C HIS A 26 20.27 14.72 55.37
N VAL A 27 19.78 13.47 55.41
CA VAL A 27 19.48 12.77 56.67
C VAL A 27 20.76 12.32 57.40
N LEU A 28 21.80 11.93 56.67
CA LEU A 28 23.05 11.40 57.25
C LEU A 28 24.04 12.49 57.69
N VAL A 29 24.00 13.69 57.08
CA VAL A 29 24.85 14.84 57.46
C VAL A 29 24.20 15.63 58.60
N LEU A 30 23.70 14.93 59.63
CA LEU A 30 23.29 15.57 60.87
C LEU A 30 24.53 16.19 61.52
N ARG A 31 24.72 17.50 61.30
CA ARG A 31 25.84 18.26 61.87
C ARG A 31 25.79 18.14 63.39
N ARG A 32 26.72 17.35 63.96
CA ARG A 32 27.01 17.39 65.40
C ARG A 32 27.28 18.85 65.74
N ALA A 33 26.46 19.38 66.65
CA ALA A 33 26.70 20.69 67.22
C ALA A 33 28.11 20.69 67.82
N GLU A 34 29.03 21.45 67.24
CA GLU A 34 30.35 21.61 67.81
C GLU A 34 30.18 22.34 69.14
N ARG A 35 30.48 21.64 70.24
CA ARG A 35 30.29 22.19 71.59
C ARG A 35 31.49 23.07 71.89
N PHE A 36 31.31 24.37 71.77
CA PHE A 36 32.29 25.33 72.28
C PHE A 36 32.13 25.45 73.80
N SER A 37 33.20 25.18 74.54
CA SER A 37 33.23 25.33 76.01
C SER A 37 33.56 26.78 76.36
N PHE A 38 32.55 27.55 76.77
CA PHE A 38 32.74 28.90 77.31
C PHE A 38 32.80 28.85 78.85
N PRO A 39 33.91 29.27 79.49
CA PRO A 39 34.10 29.18 80.94
C PRO A 39 33.13 30.03 81.79
N THR A 40 32.53 31.05 81.20
CA THR A 40 31.63 32.02 81.88
C THR A 40 30.20 31.52 82.08
N LEU A 41 29.85 30.33 81.56
CA LEU A 41 28.48 29.79 81.60
C LEU A 41 28.07 29.19 82.96
N ARG A 42 28.99 29.08 83.93
CA ARG A 42 28.71 28.55 85.29
C ARG A 42 27.67 29.38 86.06
N PHE A 43 27.43 30.63 85.66
CA PHE A 43 26.49 31.53 86.34
C PHE A 43 25.12 31.65 85.64
N LEU A 44 24.91 30.92 84.54
CA LEU A 44 23.62 30.90 83.84
C LEU A 44 22.77 29.73 84.35
N GLN A 45 21.53 30.03 84.76
CA GLN A 45 20.54 29.01 85.09
C GLN A 45 20.35 28.04 83.91
N PRO A 46 20.21 26.72 84.15
CA PRO A 46 19.98 25.75 83.10
C PRO A 46 18.64 26.05 82.43
N THR A 47 18.68 26.79 81.32
CA THR A 47 17.55 26.94 80.43
C THR A 47 17.24 25.56 79.84
N ARG A 48 16.00 25.09 80.00
CA ARG A 48 15.54 23.90 79.29
C ARG A 48 15.85 24.09 77.82
N LEU A 49 16.62 23.16 77.26
CA LEU A 49 17.02 23.09 75.87
C LEU A 49 15.79 22.88 74.96
N ALA A 50 14.88 23.85 74.90
CA ALA A 50 13.74 23.87 73.99
C ALA A 50 14.18 24.21 72.55
N ALA A 51 15.45 24.55 72.35
CA ALA A 51 15.99 25.03 71.07
C ALA A 51 17.15 24.18 70.54
N ILE A 52 17.28 22.91 70.96
CA ILE A 52 18.05 21.95 70.15
C ILE A 52 17.15 21.44 69.02
N ARG A 53 17.15 22.26 67.97
CA ARG A 53 17.30 21.81 66.57
C ARG A 53 16.19 20.92 66.03
N ARG A 54 15.03 21.54 65.82
CA ARG A 54 14.27 21.29 64.58
C ARG A 54 14.80 22.14 63.43
N HIS A 55 16.12 22.12 63.22
CA HIS A 55 16.76 22.58 61.97
C HIS A 55 16.52 21.56 60.84
N LEU A 56 15.37 20.87 60.87
CA LEU A 56 15.07 19.71 60.05
C LEU A 56 14.53 20.10 58.68
N VAL A 57 14.27 21.38 58.41
CA VAL A 57 13.49 21.77 57.22
C VAL A 57 13.81 23.18 56.68
N GLU A 58 14.92 23.83 57.07
CA GLU A 58 15.19 25.17 56.51
C GLU A 58 15.64 25.13 55.04
N ASP A 59 16.28 24.03 54.62
CA ASP A 59 16.80 23.87 53.25
C ASP A 59 15.91 22.96 52.36
N VAL A 60 14.63 22.77 52.67
CA VAL A 60 13.76 21.94 51.82
C VAL A 60 13.58 22.53 50.43
N GLY A 61 13.60 23.86 50.29
CA GLY A 61 13.64 24.53 48.99
C GLY A 61 14.87 24.12 48.18
N LEU A 62 16.05 24.10 48.79
CA LEU A 62 17.30 23.72 48.12
C LEU A 62 17.34 22.23 47.77
N LEU A 63 16.81 21.37 48.64
CA LEU A 63 16.65 19.94 48.38
C LEU A 63 15.70 19.70 47.19
N ALA A 64 14.57 20.39 47.16
CA ALA A 64 13.59 20.31 46.07
C ALA A 64 14.21 20.74 44.74
N VAL A 65 14.99 21.82 44.71
CA VAL A 65 15.70 22.27 43.50
C VAL A 65 16.74 21.22 43.05
N ARG A 66 17.54 20.66 43.96
CA ARG A 66 18.52 19.61 43.60
C ARG A 66 17.85 18.35 43.07
N ALA A 67 16.75 17.92 43.67
CA ALA A 67 15.95 16.81 43.19
C ALA A 67 15.33 17.11 41.82
N ALA A 68 14.81 18.32 41.61
CA ALA A 68 14.26 18.75 40.32
C ALA A 68 15.32 18.74 39.21
N ILE A 69 16.56 19.19 39.49
CA ILE A 69 17.67 19.16 38.53
C ILE A 69 18.01 17.71 38.14
N LEU A 70 18.12 16.80 39.12
CA LEU A 70 18.38 15.38 38.83
C LEU A 70 17.23 14.74 38.05
N ALA A 71 15.98 15.01 38.41
CA ALA A 71 14.81 14.54 37.68
C ALA A 71 14.79 15.06 36.24
N ALA A 72 15.14 16.33 36.02
CA ALA A 72 15.26 16.92 34.68
C ALA A 72 16.41 16.30 33.87
N ALA A 73 17.56 16.02 34.50
CA ALA A 73 18.69 15.35 33.85
C ALA A 73 18.34 13.91 33.46
N VAL A 74 17.69 13.16 34.34
CA VAL A 74 17.21 11.79 34.05
C VAL A 74 16.15 11.82 32.95
N ALA A 75 15.22 12.78 32.98
CA ALA A 75 14.24 12.95 31.90
C ALA A 75 14.93 13.29 30.57
N ALA A 76 15.95 14.13 30.55
CA ALA A 76 16.72 14.43 29.35
C ALA A 76 17.44 13.20 28.79
N LEU A 77 18.04 12.38 29.67
CA LEU A 77 18.68 11.09 29.31
C LEU A 77 17.68 10.05 28.82
N ALA A 78 16.47 10.02 29.38
CA ALA A 78 15.38 9.15 28.96
C ALA A 78 14.80 9.57 27.59
N ALA A 79 15.08 10.80 27.16
CA ALA A 79 14.67 11.40 25.89
C ALA A 79 13.19 11.13 25.54
N PRO A 80 12.23 11.60 26.37
CA PRO A 80 10.81 11.38 26.12
C PRO A 80 10.37 12.09 24.84
N LEU A 81 9.95 11.32 23.84
CA LEU A 81 9.30 11.86 22.65
C LEU A 81 7.83 12.11 22.94
N ILE A 82 7.50 13.37 23.24
CA ILE A 82 6.11 13.82 23.41
C ILE A 82 5.53 14.12 22.03
N ILE A 83 4.71 13.22 21.50
CA ILE A 83 4.01 13.44 20.23
C ILE A 83 2.68 14.15 20.54
N THR A 84 2.66 15.47 20.36
CA THR A 84 1.44 16.27 20.51
C THR A 84 0.46 16.02 19.36
N ALA A 85 -0.84 16.20 19.63
CA ALA A 85 -1.88 16.08 18.61
C ALA A 85 -1.66 17.06 17.44
N ALA A 86 -1.18 18.27 17.72
CA ALA A 86 -0.82 19.26 16.71
C ALA A 86 0.37 18.82 15.84
N ARG A 87 1.41 18.23 16.45
CA ARG A 87 2.56 17.69 15.69
C ARG A 87 2.16 16.49 14.84
N ARG A 88 1.28 15.61 15.36
CA ARG A 88 0.70 14.49 14.60
C ARG A 88 -0.15 14.99 13.42
N GLN A 89 -1.03 15.97 13.64
CA GLN A 89 -1.81 16.61 12.57
C GLN A 89 -0.92 17.31 11.53
N ALA A 90 0.14 17.99 11.95
CA ALA A 90 1.11 18.60 11.03
C ALA A 90 1.85 17.54 10.20
N TRP A 91 2.09 16.35 10.76
CA TRP A 91 2.67 15.21 10.04
C TRP A 91 1.69 14.56 9.06
N GLU A 92 0.44 14.34 9.48
CA GLU A 92 -0.66 13.84 8.65
C GLU A 92 -0.99 14.76 7.47
N ARG A 93 -0.77 16.08 7.63
CA ARG A 93 -0.92 17.07 6.56
C ARG A 93 0.16 16.96 5.47
N ARG A 94 1.30 16.32 5.73
CA ARG A 94 2.36 16.15 4.73
C ARG A 94 1.98 15.01 3.81
N ILE A 95 1.65 15.36 2.57
CA ILE A 95 1.39 14.40 1.49
C ILE A 95 2.60 14.38 0.55
N VAL A 96 3.17 13.20 0.30
CA VAL A 96 4.13 12.99 -0.77
C VAL A 96 3.38 12.35 -1.93
N ARG A 97 3.38 13.03 -3.07
CA ARG A 97 2.60 12.63 -4.25
C ARG A 97 3.51 12.26 -5.41
N ALA A 98 3.33 11.07 -5.95
CA ALA A 98 3.87 10.70 -7.25
C ALA A 98 2.77 10.82 -8.31
N ILE A 99 3.07 11.47 -9.42
CA ILE A 99 2.15 11.61 -10.56
C ILE A 99 2.74 10.84 -11.73
N VAL A 100 2.04 9.81 -12.20
CA VAL A 100 2.43 9.06 -13.39
C VAL A 100 1.61 9.58 -14.56
N VAL A 101 2.28 10.06 -15.60
CA VAL A 101 1.65 10.54 -16.84
C VAL A 101 2.09 9.65 -17.99
N ASP A 102 1.11 9.15 -18.72
CA ASP A 102 1.33 8.40 -19.95
C ASP A 102 2.01 9.28 -21.02
N SER A 103 2.87 8.73 -21.87
CA SER A 103 3.58 9.51 -22.90
C SER A 103 2.63 10.25 -23.85
N VAL A 104 1.43 9.68 -24.10
CA VAL A 104 0.36 10.33 -24.87
C VAL A 104 -0.19 11.59 -24.17
N GLY A 105 -0.18 11.60 -22.83
CA GLY A 105 -0.56 12.77 -22.03
C GLY A 105 0.55 13.82 -21.93
N ALA A 106 1.81 13.41 -21.97
CA ALA A 106 2.96 14.32 -21.95
C ALA A 106 3.08 15.16 -23.23
N GLU A 107 2.70 14.60 -24.38
CA GLU A 107 2.63 15.33 -25.66
C GLU A 107 1.50 16.38 -25.65
N PHE A 108 0.38 16.08 -24.99
CA PHE A 108 -0.72 17.04 -24.82
C PHE A 108 -0.34 18.20 -23.87
N GLU A 109 0.38 17.93 -22.77
CA GLU A 109 0.93 18.98 -21.90
C GLU A 109 1.97 19.84 -22.62
N ALA A 110 2.84 19.23 -23.44
CA ALA A 110 3.82 19.96 -24.24
C ALA A 110 3.17 20.86 -25.31
N ARG A 111 2.04 20.44 -25.90
CA ARG A 111 1.26 21.25 -26.84
C ARG A 111 0.40 22.34 -26.17
N SER A 112 0.01 22.12 -24.92
CA SER A 112 -0.81 23.06 -24.14
C SER A 112 0.03 24.04 -23.31
N GLY A 113 1.34 23.81 -23.20
CA GLY A 113 2.22 24.47 -22.23
C GLY A 113 3.42 25.19 -22.87
N THR A 114 3.18 26.20 -23.70
CA THR A 114 4.24 27.13 -24.14
C THR A 114 4.56 28.24 -23.14
N ASP A 115 4.01 28.24 -21.92
CA ASP A 115 4.16 29.37 -20.97
C ASP A 115 4.57 29.00 -19.52
N GLN A 116 5.21 27.84 -19.27
CA GLN A 116 5.61 27.46 -17.90
C GLN A 116 7.08 27.08 -17.73
N ARG A 117 8.00 27.72 -18.47
CA ARG A 117 9.44 27.65 -18.17
C ARG A 117 10.03 29.05 -17.97
N ARG A 118 9.77 29.66 -16.82
CA ARG A 118 10.65 30.71 -16.28
C ARG A 118 11.02 30.38 -14.82
N PRO A 119 12.30 30.13 -14.51
CA PRO A 119 12.73 29.97 -13.13
C PRO A 119 12.48 31.26 -12.34
N LEU A 120 11.82 31.15 -11.18
CA LEU A 120 11.67 32.26 -10.24
C LEU A 120 13.06 32.73 -9.79
N ARG A 121 13.47 33.89 -10.29
CA ARG A 121 14.50 34.73 -9.69
C ARG A 121 13.81 35.56 -8.59
N PRO A 122 14.38 35.68 -7.37
CA PRO A 122 13.74 36.45 -6.30
C PRO A 122 13.68 37.93 -6.70
N ALA A 123 12.47 38.50 -6.69
CA ALA A 123 12.23 39.91 -6.98
C ALA A 123 12.60 40.80 -5.78
N PRO A 124 13.12 42.02 -5.99
CA PRO A 124 12.94 43.11 -5.05
C PRO A 124 11.60 43.83 -5.32
N ARG A 125 11.06 44.36 -4.22
CA ARG A 125 9.81 45.12 -4.09
C ARG A 125 9.78 46.34 -5.01
N SER A 126 8.64 46.60 -5.66
CA SER A 126 7.72 47.71 -5.34
C SER A 126 6.64 47.87 -6.42
N GLU A 127 5.46 48.31 -5.96
CA GLU A 127 4.39 49.02 -6.69
C GLU A 127 3.41 48.23 -7.58
N SER A 128 2.21 48.05 -7.02
CA SER A 128 0.91 48.08 -7.72
C SER A 128 0.55 49.56 -8.04
N PRO A 129 -0.45 49.92 -8.90
CA PRO A 129 -1.62 49.18 -9.38
C PRO A 129 -1.78 49.19 -10.92
N GLU A 130 -2.61 48.38 -11.57
CA GLU A 130 -3.98 48.78 -11.97
C GLU A 130 -4.74 47.62 -12.65
N SER A 131 -6.04 47.56 -12.38
CA SER A 131 -7.08 46.57 -12.68
C SER A 131 -7.30 46.32 -14.19
N GLN A 132 -7.60 45.09 -14.67
CA GLN A 132 -8.97 44.54 -14.84
C GLN A 132 -8.94 43.13 -15.51
N PRO A 133 -10.07 42.38 -15.54
CA PRO A 133 -10.12 40.95 -15.21
C PRO A 133 -10.11 40.01 -16.42
N ALA A 134 -9.49 38.84 -16.27
CA ALA A 134 -9.65 37.73 -17.21
C ALA A 134 -10.24 36.51 -16.48
N ALA A 135 -11.53 36.34 -16.73
CA ALA A 135 -12.35 35.14 -16.71
C ALA A 135 -11.73 33.85 -16.13
N SER A 136 -12.35 33.45 -15.02
CA SER A 136 -12.53 32.09 -14.49
C SER A 136 -12.33 30.94 -15.49
N ALA A 137 -11.24 30.20 -15.32
CA ALA A 137 -11.14 28.80 -15.75
C ALA A 137 -11.63 27.89 -14.59
N PRO A 138 -12.27 26.74 -14.87
CA PRO A 138 -13.01 25.98 -13.86
C PRO A 138 -12.06 25.25 -12.91
N GLU A 139 -11.76 25.88 -11.78
CA GLU A 139 -11.38 25.18 -10.57
C GLU A 139 -12.63 24.47 -10.01
N ALA A 140 -12.60 23.13 -9.94
CA ALA A 140 -13.06 22.34 -8.78
C ALA A 140 -13.44 20.91 -9.19
N ARG A 141 -12.46 20.00 -9.18
CA ARG A 141 -12.69 18.62 -8.71
C ARG A 141 -11.50 18.17 -7.86
N GLY A 142 -11.66 18.24 -6.54
CA GLY A 142 -10.86 17.48 -5.57
C GLY A 142 -9.43 17.96 -5.31
N ARG A 143 -9.18 19.26 -5.16
CA ARG A 143 -7.88 19.73 -4.64
C ARG A 143 -7.79 19.42 -3.13
N GLY A 144 -7.38 18.19 -2.82
CA GLY A 144 -6.90 17.83 -1.48
C GLY A 144 -5.74 18.74 -1.05
N PRO A 145 -5.34 18.71 0.24
CA PRO A 145 -4.30 19.58 0.75
C PRO A 145 -3.03 19.51 -0.12
N ALA A 146 -2.40 20.67 -0.34
CA ALA A 146 -1.23 20.78 -1.19
C ALA A 146 -0.12 19.81 -0.73
N PRO A 147 0.42 18.98 -1.63
CA PRO A 147 1.43 18.01 -1.26
C PRO A 147 2.72 18.69 -0.80
N TYR A 148 3.33 18.13 0.24
CA TYR A 148 4.64 18.54 0.75
C TYR A 148 5.74 18.32 -0.30
N ARG A 149 5.61 17.26 -1.11
CA ARG A 149 6.52 16.97 -2.22
C ARG A 149 5.75 16.29 -3.35
N THR A 150 5.94 16.77 -4.58
CA THR A 150 5.37 16.13 -5.78
C THR A 150 6.47 15.77 -6.74
N GLN A 151 6.40 14.58 -7.34
CA GLN A 151 7.27 14.19 -8.44
C GLN A 151 6.46 13.56 -9.57
N GLN A 152 6.70 14.03 -10.79
CA GLN A 152 6.07 13.52 -12.00
C GLN A 152 6.98 12.51 -12.70
N PHE A 153 6.39 11.43 -13.19
CA PHE A 153 7.03 10.36 -13.93
C PHE A 153 6.32 10.23 -15.28
N THR A 154 7.03 10.60 -16.34
CA THR A 154 6.61 10.31 -17.72
C THR A 154 7.26 9.00 -18.14
N ALA A 155 6.45 8.05 -18.58
CA ALA A 155 6.92 6.74 -19.02
C ALA A 155 6.19 6.30 -20.30
N ALA A 156 6.87 5.49 -21.12
CA ALA A 156 6.30 4.91 -22.34
C ALA A 156 5.23 3.84 -22.04
N SER A 157 5.20 3.30 -20.82
CA SER A 157 4.12 2.45 -20.32
C SER A 157 3.76 2.85 -18.90
N LEU A 158 2.47 2.76 -18.57
CA LEU A 158 1.99 3.02 -17.20
C LEU A 158 2.60 2.07 -16.19
N GLN A 159 2.83 0.82 -16.56
CA GLN A 159 3.46 -0.19 -15.70
C GLN A 159 4.86 0.24 -15.25
N GLU A 160 5.68 0.75 -16.18
CA GLU A 160 7.01 1.28 -15.84
C GLU A 160 6.91 2.53 -14.95
N GLY A 161 5.99 3.44 -15.28
CA GLY A 161 5.74 4.64 -14.50
C GLY A 161 5.32 4.33 -13.05
N ILE A 162 4.40 3.38 -12.86
CA ILE A 162 3.93 2.92 -11.55
C ILE A 162 5.09 2.33 -10.75
N ARG A 163 5.88 1.41 -11.32
CA ARG A 163 7.03 0.80 -10.62
C ARG A 163 8.03 1.85 -10.12
N ARG A 164 8.41 2.80 -10.99
CA ARG A 164 9.32 3.89 -10.63
C ARG A 164 8.74 4.83 -9.58
N ALA A 165 7.46 5.15 -9.69
CA ALA A 165 6.77 6.01 -8.74
C ALA A 165 6.67 5.36 -7.34
N VAL A 166 6.36 4.06 -7.27
CA VAL A 166 6.32 3.29 -6.02
C VAL A 166 7.70 3.26 -5.37
N ALA A 167 8.76 2.91 -6.12
CA ALA A 167 10.13 2.89 -5.60
C ALA A 167 10.56 4.26 -5.02
N TRP A 168 10.15 5.34 -5.67
CA TRP A 168 10.40 6.69 -5.17
C TRP A 168 9.59 7.01 -3.91
N LEU A 169 8.31 6.62 -3.85
CA LEU A 169 7.46 6.83 -2.67
C LEU A 169 7.95 6.05 -1.44
N GLU A 170 8.53 4.87 -1.65
CA GLU A 170 9.09 4.04 -0.57
C GLU A 170 10.33 4.68 0.06
N THR A 171 11.18 5.32 -0.74
CA THR A 171 12.37 6.05 -0.27
C THR A 171 12.05 7.45 0.27
N ALA A 172 10.81 7.92 0.12
CA ALA A 172 10.39 9.22 0.61
C ALA A 172 10.26 9.25 2.15
N PRO A 173 10.52 10.41 2.79
CA PRO A 173 10.36 10.58 4.23
C PRO A 173 8.97 10.16 4.73
N PRO A 174 8.84 9.72 6.00
CA PRO A 174 7.56 9.27 6.57
C PRO A 174 6.48 10.36 6.47
N ALA A 175 5.49 10.12 5.61
CA ALA A 175 4.41 11.02 5.27
C ALA A 175 3.26 10.20 4.66
N ARG A 176 2.09 10.83 4.48
CA ARG A 176 1.01 10.18 3.72
C ARG A 176 1.42 10.10 2.26
N ARG A 177 1.41 8.90 1.68
CA ARG A 177 1.86 8.65 0.30
C ARG A 177 0.64 8.54 -0.62
N GLU A 178 0.72 9.19 -1.76
CA GLU A 178 -0.33 9.16 -2.78
C GLU A 178 0.30 8.95 -4.15
N LEU A 179 -0.22 7.98 -4.90
CA LEU A 179 0.09 7.72 -6.29
C LEU A 179 -1.10 8.15 -7.14
N VAL A 180 -0.88 9.12 -8.02
CA VAL A 180 -1.88 9.62 -8.97
C VAL A 180 -1.48 9.15 -10.35
N ILE A 181 -2.33 8.36 -10.99
CA ILE A 181 -2.11 7.85 -12.34
C ILE A 181 -3.01 8.65 -13.29
N VAL A 182 -2.40 9.31 -14.26
CA VAL A 182 -3.07 10.19 -15.23
C VAL A 182 -2.90 9.61 -16.63
N SER A 183 -3.99 9.13 -17.23
CA SER A 183 -3.99 8.52 -18.57
C SER A 183 -5.40 8.46 -19.16
N ALA A 184 -5.51 8.20 -20.47
CA ALA A 184 -6.76 7.86 -21.12
C ALA A 184 -7.28 6.46 -20.71
N PHE A 185 -6.47 5.67 -20.00
CA PHE A 185 -6.79 4.32 -19.52
C PHE A 185 -7.34 3.42 -20.63
N ALA A 186 -6.48 3.08 -21.58
CA ALA A 186 -6.79 2.04 -22.54
C ALA A 186 -7.00 0.69 -21.81
N ILE A 187 -7.88 -0.15 -22.34
CA ILE A 187 -8.08 -1.49 -21.78
C ILE A 187 -6.74 -2.24 -21.84
N GLY A 188 -6.31 -2.80 -20.71
CA GLY A 188 -5.00 -3.46 -20.58
C GLY A 188 -3.83 -2.55 -20.22
N SER A 189 -4.02 -1.22 -20.12
CA SER A 189 -2.93 -0.30 -19.74
C SER A 189 -2.52 -0.40 -18.27
N VAL A 190 -3.41 -0.92 -17.41
CA VAL A 190 -3.16 -1.24 -15.99
C VAL A 190 -3.80 -2.60 -15.71
N GLY A 191 -3.00 -3.58 -15.29
CA GLY A 191 -3.44 -4.92 -14.93
C GLY A 191 -3.61 -5.12 -13.42
N ALA A 192 -4.13 -6.28 -13.03
CA ALA A 192 -4.29 -6.65 -11.61
C ALA A 192 -2.93 -6.71 -10.89
N ALA A 193 -1.90 -7.28 -11.53
CA ALA A 193 -0.55 -7.37 -10.98
C ALA A 193 0.08 -5.99 -10.71
N ASP A 194 -0.25 -4.98 -11.53
CA ASP A 194 0.26 -3.62 -11.34
C ASP A 194 -0.34 -2.96 -10.10
N VAL A 195 -1.62 -3.25 -9.82
CA VAL A 195 -2.32 -2.74 -8.62
C VAL A 195 -1.87 -3.50 -7.38
N GLU A 196 -1.69 -4.81 -7.47
CA GLU A 196 -1.22 -5.67 -6.38
C GLU A 196 0.22 -5.33 -5.96
N ALA A 197 1.04 -4.87 -6.90
CA ALA A 197 2.41 -4.40 -6.61
C ALA A 197 2.45 -3.09 -5.81
N ILE A 198 1.34 -2.35 -5.68
CA ILE A 198 1.31 -1.09 -4.91
C ILE A 198 1.05 -1.40 -3.42
N PRO A 199 1.97 -1.04 -2.50
CA PRO A 199 1.75 -1.24 -1.08
C PRO A 199 0.47 -0.57 -0.58
N THR A 200 -0.26 -1.24 0.31
CA THR A 200 -1.52 -0.74 0.90
C THR A 200 -1.38 0.57 1.70
N SER A 201 -0.14 0.93 2.07
CA SER A 201 0.18 2.21 2.71
C SER A 201 0.14 3.42 1.76
N ILE A 202 0.08 3.18 0.45
CA ILE A 202 0.05 4.21 -0.60
C ILE A 202 -1.39 4.36 -1.10
N GLY A 203 -1.95 5.56 -0.98
CA GLY A 203 -3.25 5.87 -1.57
C GLY A 203 -3.16 5.94 -3.10
N ILE A 204 -4.12 5.35 -3.80
CA ILE A 204 -4.13 5.33 -5.27
C ILE A 204 -5.27 6.22 -5.77
N ARG A 205 -5.00 7.05 -6.79
CA ARG A 205 -6.01 7.81 -7.52
C ARG A 205 -5.80 7.68 -9.02
N PHE A 206 -6.88 7.44 -9.74
CA PHE A 206 -6.91 7.42 -11.19
C PHE A 206 -7.57 8.70 -11.70
N GLU A 207 -6.92 9.39 -12.63
CA GLU A 207 -7.44 10.59 -13.27
C GLU A 207 -7.45 10.41 -14.78
N ARG A 208 -8.65 10.28 -15.36
CA ARG A 208 -8.79 10.09 -16.80
C ARG A 208 -8.50 11.40 -17.51
N ARG A 209 -7.46 11.44 -18.35
CA ARG A 209 -7.12 12.57 -19.24
C ARG A 209 -6.55 12.08 -20.57
N GLY A 210 -6.80 12.83 -21.63
CA GLY A 210 -6.33 12.51 -22.98
C GLY A 210 -7.26 11.59 -23.76
N GLU A 211 -6.91 11.34 -25.02
CA GLU A 211 -7.63 10.45 -25.93
C GLU A 211 -6.95 9.08 -26.00
N LEU A 212 -7.71 8.08 -26.43
CA LEU A 212 -7.16 6.74 -26.66
C LEU A 212 -6.29 6.75 -27.93
N PRO A 213 -5.22 5.95 -27.98
CA PRO A 213 -4.44 5.78 -29.21
C PRO A 213 -5.33 5.31 -30.36
N GLU A 214 -5.07 5.81 -31.58
CA GLU A 214 -5.82 5.43 -32.79
C GLU A 214 -5.79 3.92 -33.06
N THR A 215 -4.64 3.31 -32.78
CA THR A 215 -4.44 1.85 -32.83
C THR A 215 -4.04 1.33 -31.47
N ARG A 216 -4.75 0.30 -30.99
CA ARG A 216 -4.44 -0.35 -29.70
C ARG A 216 -4.72 -1.85 -29.76
N THR A 217 -3.85 -2.62 -29.13
CA THR A 217 -3.99 -4.07 -29.03
C THR A 217 -4.24 -4.47 -27.59
N ILE A 218 -5.27 -5.28 -27.37
CA ILE A 218 -5.65 -5.79 -26.05
C ILE A 218 -5.58 -7.32 -26.03
N SER A 219 -5.42 -7.90 -24.84
CA SER A 219 -5.58 -9.34 -24.68
C SER A 219 -7.06 -9.72 -24.80
N GLY A 220 -7.36 -10.59 -25.75
CA GLY A 220 -8.67 -11.19 -25.99
C GLY A 220 -8.87 -12.52 -25.27
N GLY A 221 -8.00 -12.91 -24.33
CA GLY A 221 -8.05 -14.20 -23.64
C GLY A 221 -7.27 -15.32 -24.34
N ARG A 222 -7.48 -16.57 -23.91
CA ARG A 222 -6.75 -17.75 -24.39
C ARG A 222 -7.71 -18.72 -25.06
N VAL A 223 -7.34 -19.26 -26.22
CA VAL A 223 -8.14 -20.24 -26.97
C VAL A 223 -7.32 -21.49 -27.26
N ILE A 224 -7.97 -22.61 -27.52
CA ILE A 224 -7.33 -23.86 -27.97
C ILE A 224 -7.88 -24.17 -29.35
N GLY A 225 -6.98 -24.32 -30.32
CA GLY A 225 -7.31 -24.54 -31.73
C GLY A 225 -6.69 -25.82 -32.28
N ALA A 226 -7.16 -26.26 -33.46
CA ALA A 226 -6.69 -27.48 -34.11
C ALA A 226 -5.17 -27.51 -34.39
N GLY A 227 -4.56 -26.35 -34.65
CA GLY A 227 -3.12 -26.25 -34.89
C GLY A 227 -2.25 -26.34 -33.62
N SER A 228 -2.85 -26.24 -32.43
CA SER A 228 -2.15 -26.36 -31.15
C SER A 228 -3.10 -26.90 -30.08
N PRO A 229 -3.54 -28.17 -30.18
CA PRO A 229 -4.57 -28.73 -29.31
C PRO A 229 -4.12 -28.85 -27.85
N GLU A 230 -2.81 -28.94 -27.65
CA GLU A 230 -2.20 -28.96 -26.34
C GLU A 230 -1.86 -27.56 -25.88
N ARG A 231 -1.39 -26.67 -26.75
CA ARG A 231 -0.95 -25.34 -26.33
C ARG A 231 -1.99 -24.26 -26.63
N PRO A 232 -2.53 -23.59 -25.60
CA PRO A 232 -3.45 -22.49 -25.84
C PRO A 232 -2.73 -21.34 -26.56
N LEU A 233 -3.47 -20.70 -27.45
CA LEU A 233 -3.08 -19.49 -28.19
C LEU A 233 -3.64 -18.27 -27.45
N ALA A 234 -2.85 -17.22 -27.31
CA ALA A 234 -3.32 -15.94 -26.82
C ALA A 234 -3.99 -15.21 -27.98
N ARG A 235 -5.20 -14.71 -27.74
CA ARG A 235 -5.85 -13.78 -28.65
C ARG A 235 -5.38 -12.37 -28.36
N GLU A 236 -4.97 -11.70 -29.41
CA GLU A 236 -4.69 -10.27 -29.44
C GLU A 236 -5.76 -9.61 -30.30
N VAL A 237 -6.50 -8.67 -29.72
CA VAL A 237 -7.54 -7.91 -30.41
C VAL A 237 -7.00 -6.51 -30.65
N THR A 238 -6.81 -6.15 -31.91
CA THR A 238 -6.34 -4.84 -32.32
C THR A 238 -7.53 -4.02 -32.82
N PHE A 239 -7.72 -2.85 -32.21
CA PHE A 239 -8.65 -1.84 -32.68
C PHE A 239 -7.84 -0.77 -33.42
N ALA A 240 -8.20 -0.49 -34.67
CA ALA A 240 -7.60 0.55 -35.51
C ALA A 240 -8.73 1.36 -36.17
N GLY A 241 -9.15 2.46 -35.52
CA GLY A 241 -10.35 3.19 -35.92
C GLY A 241 -11.60 2.31 -35.90
N VAL A 242 -12.23 2.12 -37.08
CA VAL A 242 -13.42 1.25 -37.26
C VAL A 242 -13.07 -0.23 -37.47
N LEU A 243 -11.80 -0.56 -37.67
CA LEU A 243 -11.35 -1.92 -37.91
C LEU A 243 -11.04 -2.61 -36.58
N THR A 244 -11.57 -3.82 -36.41
CA THR A 244 -11.18 -4.73 -35.34
C THR A 244 -10.58 -5.97 -35.97
N SER A 245 -9.32 -6.27 -35.65
CA SER A 245 -8.65 -7.49 -36.08
C SER A 245 -8.30 -8.35 -34.87
N VAL A 246 -8.35 -9.65 -35.06
CA VAL A 246 -7.97 -10.63 -34.03
C VAL A 246 -6.84 -11.47 -34.57
N ARG A 247 -5.75 -11.54 -33.81
CA ARG A 247 -4.62 -12.41 -34.10
C ARG A 247 -4.47 -13.42 -32.98
N GLU A 248 -4.10 -14.63 -33.34
CA GLU A 248 -3.77 -15.67 -32.39
C GLU A 248 -2.26 -15.86 -32.36
N VAL A 249 -1.68 -15.77 -31.18
CA VAL A 249 -0.24 -15.84 -30.94
C VAL A 249 0.04 -17.04 -30.05
N ALA A 250 1.01 -17.85 -30.43
CA ALA A 250 1.41 -19.01 -29.65
C ALA A 250 1.87 -18.59 -28.25
N THR A 251 1.42 -19.32 -27.22
CA THR A 251 1.87 -19.09 -25.84
C THR A 251 2.76 -20.21 -25.35
N SER A 252 3.69 -19.88 -24.46
CA SER A 252 4.42 -20.86 -23.68
C SER A 252 3.54 -21.33 -22.50
N GLY A 253 3.46 -22.64 -22.30
CA GLY A 253 2.68 -23.21 -21.20
C GLY A 253 2.40 -24.70 -21.36
N PRO A 254 1.96 -25.36 -20.26
CA PRO A 254 1.61 -26.78 -20.27
C PRO A 254 0.37 -27.06 -21.13
N PRO A 255 0.16 -28.33 -21.54
CA PRO A 255 -1.02 -28.74 -22.28
C PRO A 255 -2.32 -28.35 -21.56
N ALA A 256 -3.25 -27.70 -22.25
CA ALA A 256 -4.45 -27.11 -21.67
C ALA A 256 -5.76 -27.84 -22.01
N TRP A 257 -5.70 -28.98 -22.72
CA TRP A 257 -6.91 -29.76 -23.01
C TRP A 257 -7.53 -30.27 -21.70
N PRO A 258 -8.72 -29.78 -21.29
CA PRO A 258 -9.18 -29.96 -19.91
C PRO A 258 -10.05 -31.21 -19.70
N ILE A 259 -10.38 -31.92 -20.77
CA ILE A 259 -11.32 -33.04 -20.75
C ILE A 259 -10.60 -34.35 -21.08
N ASP A 260 -10.53 -35.25 -20.12
CA ASP A 260 -10.08 -36.62 -20.37
C ASP A 260 -11.30 -37.47 -20.78
N VAL A 261 -11.32 -37.99 -22.02
CA VAL A 261 -12.45 -38.80 -22.51
C VAL A 261 -12.12 -40.29 -22.36
N VAL A 262 -12.91 -40.99 -21.55
CA VAL A 262 -12.88 -42.45 -21.42
C VAL A 262 -13.98 -43.03 -22.29
N HIS A 263 -13.62 -43.93 -23.19
CA HIS A 263 -14.53 -44.51 -24.17
C HIS A 263 -14.16 -45.97 -24.45
N ALA A 264 -15.11 -46.74 -24.98
CA ALA A 264 -14.82 -48.08 -25.50
C ALA A 264 -13.92 -48.00 -26.76
N PRO A 265 -13.11 -49.02 -27.08
CA PRO A 265 -12.11 -48.95 -28.16
C PRO A 265 -12.71 -48.63 -29.55
N ASP A 266 -13.91 -49.13 -29.82
CA ASP A 266 -14.70 -48.90 -31.04
C ASP A 266 -15.17 -47.45 -31.22
N ALA A 267 -15.37 -46.72 -30.13
CA ALA A 267 -15.80 -45.32 -30.15
C ALA A 267 -14.65 -44.32 -30.46
N LYS A 268 -13.39 -44.79 -30.54
CA LYS A 268 -12.22 -43.92 -30.73
C LYS A 268 -12.32 -42.98 -31.94
N PRO A 269 -12.71 -43.43 -33.15
CA PRO A 269 -12.78 -42.56 -34.32
C PRO A 269 -13.80 -41.43 -34.16
N ALA A 270 -14.94 -41.71 -33.53
CA ALA A 270 -15.99 -40.73 -33.27
C ALA A 270 -15.53 -39.69 -32.24
N VAL A 271 -14.82 -40.11 -31.18
CA VAL A 271 -14.26 -39.21 -30.17
C VAL A 271 -13.18 -38.30 -30.77
N ASP A 272 -12.27 -38.85 -31.57
CA ASP A 272 -11.23 -38.06 -32.22
C ASP A 272 -11.84 -37.05 -33.22
N ALA A 273 -12.87 -37.45 -33.97
CA ALA A 273 -13.60 -36.55 -34.88
C ALA A 273 -14.32 -35.42 -34.12
N ALA A 274 -14.99 -35.75 -33.01
CA ALA A 274 -15.64 -34.75 -32.16
C ALA A 274 -14.63 -33.77 -31.54
N LYS A 275 -13.49 -34.28 -31.06
CA LYS A 275 -12.40 -33.45 -30.53
C LYS A 275 -11.84 -32.52 -31.61
N ALA A 276 -11.60 -33.01 -32.82
CA ALA A 276 -11.15 -32.20 -33.95
C ALA A 276 -12.18 -31.13 -34.32
N ALA A 277 -13.47 -31.48 -34.36
CA ALA A 277 -14.55 -30.53 -34.63
C ALA A 277 -14.60 -29.41 -33.59
N VAL A 278 -14.50 -29.72 -32.29
CA VAL A 278 -14.44 -28.71 -31.22
C VAL A 278 -13.21 -27.81 -31.36
N LEU A 279 -12.04 -28.40 -31.62
CA LEU A 279 -10.80 -27.65 -31.79
C LEU A 279 -10.80 -26.75 -33.04
N SER A 280 -11.56 -27.10 -34.08
CA SER A 280 -11.75 -26.22 -35.25
C SER A 280 -12.42 -24.88 -34.89
N GLN A 281 -13.22 -24.86 -33.81
CA GLN A 281 -13.98 -23.70 -33.38
C GLN A 281 -13.16 -22.73 -32.50
N HIS A 282 -11.88 -23.00 -32.25
CA HIS A 282 -11.00 -22.14 -31.43
C HIS A 282 -11.64 -21.81 -30.07
N VAL A 283 -12.01 -22.86 -29.34
CA VAL A 283 -12.74 -22.75 -28.07
C VAL A 283 -11.89 -22.10 -26.98
N TRP A 284 -12.55 -21.43 -26.03
CA TRP A 284 -11.88 -20.81 -24.88
C TRP A 284 -11.11 -21.83 -24.06
N ALA A 285 -9.84 -21.52 -23.77
CA ALA A 285 -9.04 -22.30 -22.84
C ALA A 285 -9.63 -22.16 -21.44
N SER A 286 -9.82 -23.29 -20.76
CA SER A 286 -10.25 -23.28 -19.36
C SER A 286 -9.09 -22.93 -18.43
N SER A 287 -9.44 -22.59 -17.20
CA SER A 287 -8.45 -22.45 -16.13
C SER A 287 -7.84 -23.82 -15.80
N PRO A 288 -6.53 -23.90 -15.44
CA PRO A 288 -5.84 -25.18 -15.22
C PRO A 288 -6.43 -26.06 -14.10
N ASP A 289 -7.12 -25.44 -13.15
CA ASP A 289 -7.84 -26.08 -12.04
C ASP A 289 -9.19 -26.69 -12.44
N ARG A 290 -9.67 -26.41 -13.66
CA ARG A 290 -10.95 -26.92 -14.18
C ARG A 290 -10.70 -28.06 -15.15
N ARG A 291 -10.66 -29.28 -14.62
CA ARG A 291 -10.56 -30.51 -15.41
C ARG A 291 -11.79 -31.39 -15.20
N ALA A 292 -12.17 -32.10 -16.25
CA ALA A 292 -13.29 -33.03 -16.22
C ALA A 292 -12.89 -34.34 -16.90
N ARG A 293 -13.46 -35.45 -16.41
CA ARG A 293 -13.40 -36.74 -17.09
C ARG A 293 -14.77 -37.03 -17.67
N LEU A 294 -14.85 -37.23 -18.99
CA LEU A 294 -16.07 -37.59 -19.69
C LEU A 294 -16.03 -39.09 -19.98
N VAL A 295 -16.98 -39.85 -19.42
CA VAL A 295 -17.09 -41.29 -19.65
C VAL A 295 -18.23 -41.54 -20.63
N ILE A 296 -17.94 -42.21 -21.74
CA ILE A 296 -18.91 -42.50 -22.82
C ILE A 296 -19.06 -44.02 -22.96
N GLY A 297 -20.30 -44.51 -22.83
CA GLY A 297 -20.64 -45.93 -22.98
C GLY A 297 -21.06 -46.60 -21.66
N ALA A 298 -21.98 -47.57 -21.75
CA ALA A 298 -22.56 -48.25 -20.58
C ALA A 298 -21.54 -49.10 -19.81
N ASP A 299 -20.63 -49.77 -20.52
CA ASP A 299 -19.58 -50.58 -19.91
C ASP A 299 -18.51 -49.72 -19.21
N ALA A 300 -18.25 -48.52 -19.74
CA ALA A 300 -17.34 -47.56 -19.13
C ALA A 300 -17.95 -46.90 -17.88
N ALA A 301 -19.29 -46.75 -17.84
CA ALA A 301 -20.01 -46.17 -16.71
C ALA A 301 -20.03 -47.06 -15.45
N ASN A 302 -19.87 -48.38 -15.61
CA ASN A 302 -19.78 -49.34 -14.50
C ASN A 302 -18.33 -49.68 -14.11
N GLY A 303 -17.35 -49.01 -14.73
CA GLY A 303 -15.93 -49.23 -14.46
C GLY A 303 -15.43 -48.56 -13.17
N PRO A 304 -14.21 -48.91 -12.71
CA PRO A 304 -13.60 -48.34 -11.50
C PRO A 304 -13.46 -46.81 -11.56
N ALA A 305 -13.47 -46.21 -12.75
CA ALA A 305 -13.42 -44.77 -12.97
C ALA A 305 -14.63 -44.01 -12.41
N VAL A 306 -15.78 -44.67 -12.23
CA VAL A 306 -17.02 -44.07 -11.69
C VAL A 306 -17.16 -44.33 -10.18
N ALA A 307 -16.50 -45.36 -9.65
CA ALA A 307 -16.56 -45.73 -8.23
C ALA A 307 -15.91 -44.69 -7.29
N GLU A 308 -15.01 -43.85 -7.80
CA GLU A 308 -14.27 -42.82 -7.03
C GLU A 308 -14.87 -41.40 -7.17
N VAL A 309 -16.07 -41.25 -7.75
CA VAL A 309 -16.65 -39.93 -8.03
C VAL A 309 -17.05 -39.23 -6.73
N THR A 310 -16.44 -38.06 -6.49
CA THR A 310 -16.81 -37.18 -5.37
C THR A 310 -18.04 -36.33 -5.74
N PRO A 311 -18.91 -36.00 -4.76
CA PRO A 311 -20.03 -35.09 -5.00
C PRO A 311 -19.58 -33.73 -5.56
N ILE A 312 -20.42 -33.13 -6.40
CA ILE A 312 -20.18 -31.84 -7.02
C ILE A 312 -20.12 -30.75 -5.95
N ARG A 313 -18.96 -30.12 -5.77
CA ARG A 313 -18.74 -29.04 -4.78
C ARG A 313 -18.37 -27.70 -5.39
N GLN A 314 -18.14 -27.65 -6.71
CA GLN A 314 -17.71 -26.45 -7.39
C GLN A 314 -18.82 -25.90 -8.28
N ALA A 315 -19.10 -24.60 -8.19
CA ALA A 315 -20.20 -23.96 -8.89
C ALA A 315 -20.13 -24.14 -10.42
N TRP A 316 -18.93 -24.15 -11.01
CA TRP A 316 -18.77 -24.33 -12.46
C TRP A 316 -19.17 -25.74 -12.93
N MET A 317 -18.99 -26.77 -12.10
CA MET A 317 -19.37 -28.15 -12.43
C MET A 317 -20.90 -28.29 -12.48
N ALA A 318 -21.60 -27.66 -11.52
CA ALA A 318 -23.06 -27.62 -11.50
C ALA A 318 -23.63 -26.88 -12.73
N ASP A 319 -23.03 -25.74 -13.11
CA ASP A 319 -23.43 -25.01 -14.33
C ASP A 319 -23.20 -25.85 -15.59
N ALA A 320 -22.05 -26.53 -15.70
CA ALA A 320 -21.75 -27.41 -16.82
C ALA A 320 -22.79 -28.53 -16.98
N ILE A 321 -23.15 -29.21 -15.89
CA ILE A 321 -24.19 -30.27 -15.91
C ILE A 321 -25.54 -29.70 -16.30
N ALA A 322 -25.93 -28.56 -15.74
CA ALA A 322 -27.20 -27.92 -16.06
C ALA A 322 -27.28 -27.47 -17.52
N ARG A 323 -26.16 -27.13 -18.16
CA ARG A 323 -26.08 -26.82 -19.59
C ARG A 323 -26.20 -28.08 -20.45
N ILE A 324 -25.48 -29.15 -20.10
CA ILE A 324 -25.55 -30.44 -20.79
C ILE A 324 -26.97 -31.01 -20.73
N ALA A 325 -27.62 -30.99 -19.56
CA ALA A 325 -28.98 -31.48 -19.38
C ALA A 325 -30.03 -30.64 -20.14
N ARG A 326 -29.73 -29.36 -20.44
CA ARG A 326 -30.59 -28.47 -21.22
C ARG A 326 -30.40 -28.57 -22.72
N LEU A 327 -29.35 -29.21 -23.20
CA LEU A 327 -29.19 -29.51 -24.62
C LEU A 327 -30.19 -30.62 -24.98
N PRO A 328 -31.19 -30.37 -25.85
CA PRO A 328 -32.02 -31.44 -26.34
C PRO A 328 -31.10 -32.43 -27.06
N LEU A 329 -31.07 -33.68 -26.58
CA LEU A 329 -30.48 -34.78 -27.30
C LEU A 329 -31.28 -34.95 -28.60
N ARG A 330 -30.93 -34.20 -29.64
CA ARG A 330 -31.39 -34.48 -31.00
C ARG A 330 -30.72 -35.79 -31.40
N GLY A 331 -31.37 -36.89 -31.03
CA GLY A 331 -31.07 -38.20 -31.57
C GLY A 331 -31.28 -38.14 -33.08
N THR A 332 -30.17 -38.15 -33.81
CA THR A 332 -30.17 -38.58 -35.20
C THR A 332 -30.54 -40.06 -35.21
N ARG A 333 -31.74 -40.35 -35.72
CA ARG A 333 -32.07 -41.66 -36.29
C ARG A 333 -31.22 -41.91 -37.52
#